data_AF-A0A8J3LZY1-F1
#
_entry.id   AF-A0A8J3LZY1-F1
#
_cell.length_a   1.000
_cell.length_b   1.000
_cell.length_c   1.000
_cell.angle_alpha   90.00
_cell.angle_beta   90.00
_cell.angle_gamma   90.00
#
_symmetry.space_group_name_H-M   'P 1'
#
loop_
_entity.id
_entity.type
_entity.pdbx_description
1 polymer ?
#
loop_
_entity_poly.entity_id
_entity_poly.type
_entity_poly.pdbx_seq_one_letter_code
_entity_poly.pdbx_strand_id
1 'polypeptide(L)' 'MGGLNAKSGLHDFRRYASRQLSFNDEVRQFHWATPAEVREIVTEAFAVRVFDALSEGAPAVSQHDGVRFV' A
#
# COMPACT_ATOMS: atom_id res chain seq x y z
N MET A 1 14.78 34.02 -10.37
CA MET A 1 13.62 33.70 -11.23
C MET A 1 13.96 32.45 -12.02
N GLY A 2 13.48 31.29 -11.58
CA GLY A 2 13.78 30.00 -12.21
C GLY A 2 13.20 28.88 -11.37
N GLY A 3 11.86 28.79 -11.38
CA GLY A 3 11.12 27.76 -10.66
C GLY A 3 11.38 26.38 -11.26
N LEU A 4 11.86 25.46 -10.43
CA LEU A 4 11.94 24.04 -10.78
C LEU A 4 10.53 23.46 -10.72
N ASN A 5 10.04 23.08 -11.90
CA ASN A 5 8.76 22.44 -12.13
C ASN A 5 8.80 21.03 -11.51
N ALA A 6 8.33 20.91 -10.27
CA ALA A 6 8.17 19.64 -9.59
C ALA A 6 7.02 18.89 -10.26
N LYS A 7 7.38 17.83 -11.00
CA LYS A 7 6.44 16.91 -11.64
C LYS A 7 5.38 16.48 -10.62
N SER A 8 4.13 16.75 -10.98
CA SER A 8 2.92 16.27 -10.33
C SER A 8 2.99 14.75 -10.14
N GLY A 9 2.79 14.27 -8.92
CA GLY A 9 2.45 12.86 -8.69
C GLY A 9 3.03 12.19 -7.45
N LEU A 10 3.87 12.84 -6.64
CA LEU A 10 4.29 12.24 -5.38
C LEU A 10 3.28 12.60 -4.29
N HIS A 11 2.37 11.66 -3.99
CA HIS A 11 1.50 11.73 -2.82
C HIS A 11 2.37 12.05 -1.59
N ASP A 12 2.03 13.14 -0.90
CA ASP A 12 2.76 13.63 0.25
C ASP A 12 2.68 12.60 1.39
N PHE A 13 3.71 11.76 1.51
CA PHE A 13 3.86 10.71 2.53
C PHE A 13 3.89 11.25 3.97
N ARG A 14 3.88 12.58 4.19
CA ARG A 14 3.97 13.20 5.51
C ARG A 14 2.73 13.07 6.41
N ARG A 15 1.61 12.53 5.93
CA ARG A 15 0.34 12.54 6.68
C ARG A 15 0.21 11.58 7.87
N TYR A 16 1.17 10.68 8.10
CA TYR A 16 1.12 9.72 9.22
C TYR A 16 2.23 9.87 10.27
N ALA A 17 3.03 10.94 10.18
CA ALA A 17 4.24 11.11 10.99
C ALA A 17 4.02 11.28 12.51
N SER A 18 2.78 11.39 12.98
CA SER A 18 2.48 11.60 14.41
C SER A 18 2.28 10.32 15.22
N ARG A 19 2.27 9.12 14.62
CA ARG A 19 2.18 7.84 15.33
C ARG A 19 3.49 7.05 15.20
N GLN A 20 4.08 6.69 16.34
CA GLN A 20 5.27 5.84 16.38
C GLN A 20 4.88 4.37 16.18
N LEU A 21 5.63 3.68 15.33
CA LEU A 21 5.52 2.23 15.16
C LEU A 21 6.16 1.54 16.38
N SER A 22 5.50 0.54 16.97
CA SER A 22 6.02 -0.19 18.14
C SER A 22 5.98 -1.70 17.93
N PHE A 23 7.06 -2.39 18.31
CA PHE A 23 7.13 -3.84 18.35
C PHE A 23 6.42 -4.41 19.59
N ASN A 24 5.99 -5.66 19.51
CA ASN A 24 5.49 -6.47 20.62
C ASN A 24 5.72 -7.96 20.31
N ASP A 25 5.15 -8.87 21.10
CA ASP A 25 5.32 -10.32 20.88
C ASP A 25 4.83 -10.81 19.51
N GLU A 26 3.90 -10.07 18.88
CA GLU A 26 3.31 -10.37 17.57
C GLU A 26 4.03 -9.65 16.43
N VAL A 27 4.43 -8.39 16.62
CA VAL A 27 5.00 -7.53 15.58
C VAL A 27 6.52 -7.55 15.66
N ARG A 28 7.17 -8.06 14.60
CA ARG A 28 8.63 -8.25 14.53
C ARG A 28 9.34 -7.33 13.55
N GLN A 29 8.64 -6.80 12.55
CA GLN A 29 9.22 -5.91 11.53
C GLN A 29 8.16 -4.98 10.96
N PHE A 30 8.59 -3.77 10.58
CA PHE A 30 7.82 -2.86 9.73
C PHE A 30 8.52 -2.70 8.40
N HIS A 31 7.74 -2.72 7.32
CA HIS A 31 8.24 -2.52 5.97
C HIS A 31 7.28 -1.61 5.20
N TRP A 32 7.80 -0.52 4.68
CA TRP A 32 7.07 0.36 3.78
C TRP A 32 7.31 -0.12 2.35
N ALA A 33 6.24 -0.31 1.59
CA ALA A 33 6.30 -0.86 0.25
C ALA A 33 5.58 0.05 -0.75
N THR A 34 6.15 0.17 -1.94
CA THR A 34 5.49 0.71 -3.12
C THR A 34 4.46 -0.29 -3.67
N PRO A 35 3.52 0.16 -4.53
CA PRO A 35 2.58 -0.77 -5.16
C PRO A 35 3.22 -1.90 -5.97
N ALA A 36 4.43 -1.70 -6.50
CA ALA A 36 5.18 -2.75 -7.17
C ALA A 36 5.69 -3.79 -6.18
N GLU A 37 6.32 -3.36 -5.08
CA GLU A 37 6.88 -4.23 -4.05
C GLU A 37 5.82 -5.04 -3.30
N VAL A 38 4.60 -4.50 -3.14
CA VAL A 38 3.48 -5.23 -2.52
C VAL A 38 3.24 -6.59 -3.20
N ARG A 39 3.35 -6.67 -4.54
CA ARG A 39 3.16 -7.94 -5.27
C ARG A 39 4.19 -9.00 -4.94
N GLU A 40 5.36 -8.60 -4.49
CA GLU A 40 6.50 -9.50 -4.22
C GLU A 40 6.53 -9.99 -2.77
N ILE A 41 5.87 -9.27 -1.85
CA ILE A 41 5.98 -9.53 -0.39
C ILE A 41 4.70 -10.10 0.25
N VAL A 42 3.57 -10.08 -0.47
CA VAL A 42 2.30 -10.68 0.00
C VAL A 42 1.70 -11.62 -1.04
N THR A 43 0.77 -12.47 -0.59
CA THR A 43 -0.02 -13.33 -1.48
C THR A 43 -0.89 -12.51 -2.43
N GLU A 44 -1.19 -13.06 -3.60
CA GLU A 44 -2.02 -12.44 -4.65
C GLU A 44 -3.36 -11.92 -4.10
N ALA A 45 -4.10 -12.74 -3.34
CA ALA A 45 -5.39 -12.37 -2.75
C ALA A 45 -5.31 -11.18 -1.77
N PHE A 46 -4.15 -10.94 -1.15
CA PHE A 46 -3.93 -9.79 -0.27
C PHE A 46 -3.51 -8.55 -1.07
N ALA A 47 -2.64 -8.73 -2.07
CA ALA A 47 -2.18 -7.64 -2.94
C ALA A 47 -3.37 -6.93 -3.62
N VAL A 48 -4.34 -7.68 -4.14
CA VAL A 48 -5.54 -7.11 -4.77
C VAL A 48 -6.35 -6.27 -3.80
N ARG A 49 -6.54 -6.71 -2.55
CA ARG A 49 -7.26 -5.90 -1.54
C ARG A 49 -6.57 -4.57 -1.27
N VAL A 50 -5.24 -4.57 -1.20
CA VAL A 50 -4.46 -3.34 -1.03
C VAL A 50 -4.68 -2.42 -2.23
N PHE A 51 -4.65 -2.94 -3.46
CA PHE A 51 -4.86 -2.13 -4.66
C PHE A 51 -6.29 -1.63 -4.81
N ASP A 52 -7.28 -2.45 -4.47
CA ASP A 52 -8.69 -2.05 -4.47
C ASP A 52 -8.92 -0.89 -3.48
N ALA A 53 -8.30 -0.95 -2.29
CA ALA A 53 -8.39 0.10 -1.29
C ALA A 53 -7.66 1.41 -1.69
N LEU A 54 -6.63 1.31 -2.55
CA LEU A 54 -5.92 2.46 -3.09
C LEU A 54 -6.60 3.06 -4.33
N SER A 55 -7.53 2.33 -4.94
CA SER A 55 -8.30 2.79 -6.10
C SER A 55 -9.39 3.78 -5.68
N GLU A 56 -9.57 4.85 -6.44
CA GLU A 56 -10.64 5.84 -6.22
C GLU A 56 -12.01 5.38 -6.77
N GLY A 57 -12.08 4.13 -7.24
CA GLY A 57 -13.27 3.54 -7.87
C GLY A 57 -14.33 3.06 -6.87
N ALA A 58 -15.40 2.46 -7.42
CA ALA A 58 -16.41 1.77 -6.62
C ALA A 58 -15.79 0.56 -5.91
N PRO A 59 -16.36 0.12 -4.76
CA PRO A 59 -15.90 -1.07 -4.06
C PRO A 59 -15.82 -2.29 -4.99
N ALA A 60 -14.64 -2.89 -5.08
CA ALA A 60 -14.44 -4.11 -5.86
C ALA A 60 -14.95 -5.33 -5.08
N VAL A 61 -15.68 -6.22 -5.77
CA VAL A 61 -16.09 -7.53 -5.24
C VAL A 61 -15.34 -8.60 -6.02
N SER A 62 -14.51 -9.38 -5.32
CA SER A 62 -13.62 -10.37 -5.93
C SER A 62 -13.70 -11.71 -5.17
N GLN A 63 -13.75 -12.84 -5.89
CA GLN A 63 -13.69 -14.19 -5.30
C GLN A 63 -12.26 -14.71 -5.28
N HIS A 64 -11.87 -15.38 -4.19
CA HIS A 64 -10.57 -16.02 -4.06
C HIS A 64 -10.62 -17.14 -3.00
N ASP A 65 -9.69 -18.09 -3.05
CA ASP A 65 -9.56 -19.17 -2.05
C ASP A 65 -8.73 -18.77 -0.81
N GLY A 66 -8.25 -17.52 -0.79
CA GLY A 66 -7.38 -16.97 0.25
C GLY A 66 -5.93 -16.85 -0.22
N VAL A 67 -5.58 -17.50 -1.32
CA VAL A 67 -4.26 -17.44 -1.95
C VAL A 67 -4.38 -16.94 -3.39
N ARG A 68 -5.31 -17.50 -4.16
CA ARG A 68 -5.51 -17.27 -5.59
C ARG A 68 -6.92 -16.78 -5.91
N PHE A 69 -7.03 -16.04 -7.00
CA PHE A 69 -8.32 -15.69 -7.60
C PHE A 69 -8.99 -16.90 -8.28
N VAL A 70 -10.33 -16.92 -8.24
CA VAL A 70 -11.20 -17.94 -8.85
C VAL A 70 -12.26 -17.29 -9.74
#